data_AF-A0A0M9CHA5-F1
#
_entry.id   AF-A0A0M9CHA5-F1
#
_cell.length_a   1.000
_cell.length_b   1.000
_cell.length_c   1.000
_cell.angle_alpha   90.00
_cell.angle_beta   90.00
_cell.angle_gamma   90.00
#
_symmetry.space_group_name_H-M   'P 1'
#
loop_
_entity.id
_entity.type
_entity.pdbx_description
1 polymer ?
#
loop_
_entity_poly.entity_id
_entity_poly.type
_entity_poly.pdbx_seq_one_letter_code
_entity_poly.pdbx_strand_id
1 'polypeptide(L)'
;MKVVNFLKVSESRLEMTEKLEHIFKYSEINIKYFSFLTSSFLDLLCTLKGLFNSESEWEDIYYSKSGFLTIYETINTYHFHQKEIKKIVDNDHPNLLDDYKKLNSFLKEYKSKYNHKTEIGPIRNKTAGHFDKNFTEYYELVKKLNKTDSIKAIESFLNFLKLLMYFINTMADLMKVRTEIDLDKSKREFYKNQNNG
;
A
#
# COMPACT_ATOMS: atom_id res chain seq x y z
N MET A 1 -42.15 6.71 -31.02
CA MET A 1 -41.20 7.63 -30.33
C MET A 1 -41.00 7.35 -28.84
N LYS A 2 -42.02 6.93 -28.06
CA LYS A 2 -41.91 6.71 -26.60
C LYS A 2 -41.02 5.52 -26.15
N VAL A 3 -41.02 4.40 -26.88
CA VAL A 3 -40.26 3.18 -26.50
C VAL A 3 -38.75 3.37 -26.63
N VAL A 4 -38.30 4.06 -27.68
CA VAL A 4 -36.87 4.35 -27.91
C VAL A 4 -36.31 5.28 -26.84
N ASN A 5 -37.09 6.27 -26.37
CA ASN A 5 -36.69 7.12 -25.25
C ASN A 5 -36.64 6.35 -23.93
N PHE A 6 -37.56 5.41 -23.70
CA PHE A 6 -37.53 4.55 -22.51
C PHE A 6 -36.28 3.65 -22.46
N LEU A 7 -35.90 3.03 -23.58
CA LEU A 7 -34.70 2.19 -23.67
C LEU A 7 -33.40 3.00 -23.45
N LYS A 8 -33.30 4.20 -24.03
CA LYS A 8 -32.16 5.11 -23.79
C LYS A 8 -32.05 5.54 -22.32
N VAL A 9 -33.19 5.81 -21.67
CA VAL A 9 -33.22 6.14 -20.24
C VAL A 9 -32.81 4.92 -19.40
N SER A 10 -33.20 3.69 -19.75
CA SER A 10 -32.75 2.50 -19.00
C SER A 10 -31.27 2.21 -19.19
N GLU A 11 -30.72 2.35 -20.40
CA GLU A 11 -29.28 2.18 -20.66
C GLU A 11 -28.44 3.20 -19.90
N SER A 12 -28.83 4.49 -19.94
CA SER A 12 -28.13 5.54 -19.19
C SER A 12 -28.14 5.33 -17.68
N ARG A 13 -29.22 4.75 -17.13
CA ARG A 13 -29.29 4.39 -15.69
C ARG A 13 -28.38 3.21 -15.36
N LEU A 14 -28.28 2.21 -16.24
CA LEU A 14 -27.38 1.07 -16.06
C LEU A 14 -25.92 1.53 -16.02
N GLU A 15 -25.49 2.33 -17.01
CA GLU A 15 -24.13 2.87 -17.07
C GLU A 15 -23.77 3.74 -15.86
N MET A 16 -24.69 4.55 -15.36
CA MET A 16 -24.48 5.37 -14.17
C MET A 16 -24.32 4.52 -12.91
N THR A 17 -25.05 3.41 -12.82
CA THR A 17 -24.98 2.47 -11.68
C THR A 17 -23.64 1.73 -11.69
N GLU A 18 -23.20 1.23 -12.85
CA GLU A 18 -21.90 0.58 -13.02
C GLU A 18 -20.71 1.51 -12.69
N LYS A 19 -20.77 2.78 -13.11
CA LYS A 19 -19.75 3.79 -12.76
C LYS A 19 -19.68 4.03 -11.26
N LEU A 20 -20.83 4.15 -10.59
CA LEU A 20 -20.89 4.35 -9.14
C LEU A 20 -20.37 3.13 -8.37
N GLU A 21 -20.74 1.92 -8.78
CA GLU A 21 -20.22 0.68 -8.18
C GLU A 21 -18.70 0.58 -8.31
N HIS A 22 -18.14 0.95 -9.46
CA HIS A 22 -16.71 1.01 -9.68
C HIS A 22 -16.02 1.99 -8.71
N ILE A 23 -16.58 3.18 -8.51
CA ILE A 23 -16.08 4.18 -7.56
C ILE A 23 -16.09 3.64 -6.12
N PHE A 24 -17.18 3.01 -5.69
CA PHE A 24 -17.29 2.44 -4.34
C PHE A 24 -16.27 1.33 -4.10
N LYS A 25 -16.16 0.37 -5.03
CA LYS A 25 -15.20 -0.73 -4.95
C LYS A 25 -13.77 -0.23 -4.87
N TYR A 26 -13.44 0.76 -5.69
CA TYR A 26 -12.12 1.38 -5.67
C TYR A 26 -11.82 2.09 -4.35
N SER A 27 -12.77 2.88 -3.85
CA SER A 27 -12.65 3.58 -2.57
C SER A 27 -12.44 2.60 -1.41
N GLU A 28 -13.15 1.48 -1.42
CA GLU A 28 -12.99 0.43 -0.43
C GLU A 28 -11.58 -0.19 -0.45
N ILE A 29 -11.04 -0.49 -1.65
CA ILE A 29 -9.68 -1.01 -1.81
C ILE A 29 -8.66 -0.01 -1.27
N ASN A 30 -8.81 1.28 -1.60
CA ASN A 30 -7.92 2.33 -1.10
C ASN A 30 -7.94 2.48 0.41
N ILE A 31 -9.13 2.47 1.03
CA ILE A 31 -9.26 2.56 2.48
C ILE A 31 -8.55 1.37 3.13
N LYS A 32 -8.83 0.15 2.67
CA LYS A 32 -8.17 -1.06 3.18
C LYS A 32 -6.66 -0.98 3.06
N TYR A 33 -6.17 -0.54 1.90
CA TYR A 33 -4.74 -0.47 1.65
C TYR A 33 -4.07 0.63 2.48
N PHE A 34 -4.68 1.81 2.60
CA PHE A 34 -4.17 2.90 3.43
C PHE A 34 -4.18 2.54 4.92
N SER A 35 -5.23 1.86 5.39
CA SER A 35 -5.27 1.32 6.75
C SER A 35 -4.14 0.32 6.98
N PHE A 36 -3.89 -0.60 6.04
CA PHE A 36 -2.77 -1.54 6.13
C PHE A 36 -1.41 -0.84 6.22
N LEU A 37 -1.18 0.19 5.39
CA LEU A 37 0.06 0.98 5.43
C LEU A 37 0.20 1.73 6.75
N THR A 38 -0.88 2.29 7.26
CA THR A 38 -0.92 2.99 8.55
C THR A 38 -0.60 2.03 9.71
N SER A 39 -1.21 0.84 9.72
CA SER A 39 -0.90 -0.19 10.71
C SER A 39 0.57 -0.59 10.65
N SER A 40 1.09 -0.87 9.45
CA SER A 40 2.51 -1.20 9.26
C SER A 40 3.44 -0.10 9.77
N PHE A 41 3.08 1.16 9.52
CA PHE A 41 3.84 2.32 9.98
C PHE A 41 3.85 2.44 11.50
N LEU A 42 2.69 2.29 12.15
CA LEU A 42 2.55 2.32 13.60
C LEU A 42 3.30 1.17 14.28
N ASP A 43 3.20 -0.04 13.75
CA ASP A 43 3.93 -1.21 14.26
C ASP A 43 5.44 -1.00 14.22
N LEU A 44 5.96 -0.40 13.13
CA LEU A 44 7.37 -0.08 13.01
C LEU A 44 7.79 1.08 13.93
N LEU A 45 6.94 2.07 14.18
CA LEU A 45 7.21 3.10 15.19
C LEU A 45 7.27 2.52 16.60
N CYS A 46 6.34 1.63 16.96
CA CYS A 46 6.36 0.91 18.22
C CYS A 46 7.61 0.05 18.35
N THR A 47 8.00 -0.64 17.28
CA THR A 47 9.23 -1.42 17.22
C THR A 47 10.47 -0.55 17.43
N LEU A 48 10.54 0.60 16.76
CA LEU A 48 11.65 1.52 16.86
C LEU A 48 11.76 2.11 18.28
N LYS A 49 10.62 2.48 18.88
CA LYS A 49 10.56 2.88 20.28
C LYS A 49 11.06 1.76 21.20
N GLY A 50 10.68 0.52 20.95
CA GLY A 50 11.17 -0.65 21.67
C GLY A 50 12.68 -0.80 21.57
N LEU A 51 13.24 -0.71 20.35
CA LEU A 51 14.69 -0.75 20.12
C LEU A 51 15.42 0.37 20.85
N PHE A 52 14.91 1.60 20.89
CA PHE A 52 15.60 2.68 21.60
C PHE A 52 15.62 2.50 23.11
N ASN A 53 14.60 1.84 23.68
CA ASN A 53 14.45 1.67 25.13
C ASN A 53 14.83 0.28 25.64
N SER A 54 15.34 -0.61 24.78
CA SER A 54 15.73 -1.95 25.19
C SER A 54 16.91 -1.92 26.16
N GLU A 55 16.82 -2.74 27.20
CA GLU A 55 17.80 -2.90 28.26
C GLU A 55 18.58 -4.22 28.15
N SER A 56 18.09 -5.15 27.32
CA SER A 56 18.73 -6.44 27.10
C SER A 56 18.90 -6.78 25.61
N GLU A 57 19.88 -7.62 25.31
CA GLU A 57 20.08 -8.18 23.97
C GLU A 57 18.84 -8.95 23.49
N TRP A 58 18.08 -9.55 24.42
CA TRP A 58 16.91 -10.32 24.03
C TRP A 58 15.77 -9.44 23.53
N GLU A 59 15.61 -8.27 24.14
CA GLU A 59 14.69 -7.23 23.68
C GLU A 59 15.12 -6.66 22.32
N ASP A 60 16.42 -6.41 22.13
CA ASP A 60 16.96 -5.97 20.84
C ASP A 60 16.58 -6.92 19.72
N ILE A 61 16.78 -8.21 19.95
CA ILE A 61 16.42 -9.25 18.98
C ILE A 61 14.90 -9.29 18.79
N TYR A 62 14.12 -9.27 19.87
CA TYR A 62 12.66 -9.33 19.79
C TYR A 62 12.11 -8.22 18.91
N TYR A 63 12.50 -6.96 19.16
CA TYR A 63 12.05 -5.84 18.35
C TYR A 63 12.64 -5.89 16.94
N SER A 64 13.90 -6.27 16.76
CA SER A 64 14.50 -6.43 15.42
C SER A 64 13.72 -7.42 14.55
N LYS A 65 13.38 -8.60 15.10
CA LYS A 65 12.57 -9.61 14.40
C LYS A 65 11.19 -9.09 14.04
N SER A 66 10.51 -8.44 14.98
CA SER A 66 9.19 -7.86 14.76
C SER A 66 9.22 -6.81 13.65
N GLY A 67 10.21 -5.92 13.67
CA GLY A 67 10.37 -4.91 12.62
C GLY A 67 10.63 -5.52 11.25
N PHE A 68 11.52 -6.50 11.17
CA PHE A 68 11.82 -7.19 9.91
C PHE A 68 10.66 -8.02 9.38
N LEU A 69 9.85 -8.63 10.25
CA LEU A 69 8.59 -9.26 9.88
C LEU A 69 7.63 -8.25 9.25
N THR A 70 7.37 -7.13 9.92
CA THR A 70 6.47 -6.08 9.40
C THR A 70 6.97 -5.56 8.06
N ILE A 71 8.26 -5.21 7.94
CA ILE A 71 8.87 -4.78 6.66
C ILE A 71 8.60 -5.81 5.55
N TYR A 72 8.83 -7.09 5.83
CA TYR A 72 8.68 -8.15 4.85
C TYR A 72 7.24 -8.28 4.35
N GLU A 73 6.27 -8.32 5.27
CA GLU A 73 4.86 -8.43 4.91
C GLU A 73 4.36 -7.17 4.19
N THR A 74 4.76 -5.98 4.63
CA THR A 74 4.43 -4.72 3.95
C THR A 74 4.94 -4.68 2.51
N ILE A 75 6.18 -5.12 2.28
CA ILE A 75 6.78 -5.17 0.94
C ILE A 75 6.02 -6.14 0.03
N ASN A 76 5.65 -7.32 0.53
CA ASN A 76 4.91 -8.31 -0.25
C ASN A 76 3.52 -7.81 -0.61
N THR A 77 2.81 -7.20 0.34
CA THR A 77 1.50 -6.59 0.09
C THR A 77 1.60 -5.44 -0.90
N TYR A 78 2.62 -4.57 -0.78
CA TYR A 78 2.87 -3.53 -1.80
C TYR A 78 3.09 -4.14 -3.18
N HIS A 79 3.91 -5.20 -3.29
CA HIS A 79 4.16 -5.87 -4.57
C HIS A 79 2.89 -6.47 -5.17
N PHE A 80 2.01 -7.03 -4.34
CA PHE A 80 0.70 -7.56 -4.77
C PHE A 80 -0.17 -6.46 -5.41
N HIS A 81 -0.25 -5.27 -4.79
CA HIS A 81 -1.03 -4.14 -5.31
C HIS A 81 -0.32 -3.36 -6.43
N GLN A 82 0.98 -3.59 -6.66
CA GLN A 82 1.81 -2.80 -7.57
C GLN A 82 1.28 -2.77 -9.00
N LYS A 83 0.71 -3.88 -9.49
CA LYS A 83 0.14 -3.99 -10.83
C LYS A 83 -1.10 -3.10 -11.01
N GLU A 84 -1.95 -3.06 -9.99
CA GLU A 84 -3.17 -2.25 -10.00
C GLU A 84 -2.84 -0.76 -9.91
N ILE A 85 -1.94 -0.39 -9.00
CA ILE A 85 -1.42 0.99 -8.89
C ILE A 85 -0.84 1.44 -10.23
N LYS A 86 -0.01 0.61 -10.86
CA LYS A 86 0.57 0.94 -12.17
C LYS A 86 -0.50 1.17 -13.24
N LYS A 87 -1.53 0.34 -13.28
CA LYS A 87 -2.63 0.48 -14.24
C LYS A 87 -3.35 1.82 -14.08
N ILE A 88 -3.58 2.28 -12.85
CA ILE A 88 -4.21 3.58 -12.55
C ILE A 88 -3.28 4.71 -12.99
N VAL A 89 -1.99 4.63 -12.65
CA VAL A 89 -1.01 5.65 -13.06
C VAL A 89 -0.92 5.75 -14.59
N ASP A 90 -0.83 4.62 -15.30
CA ASP A 90 -0.65 4.62 -16.75
C ASP A 90 -1.90 5.13 -17.50
N ASN A 91 -3.11 4.78 -17.03
CA ASN A 91 -4.35 5.07 -17.75
C ASN A 91 -5.04 6.37 -17.29
N ASP A 92 -5.01 6.65 -16.00
CA ASP A 92 -5.88 7.65 -15.37
C ASP A 92 -5.09 8.89 -14.92
N HIS A 93 -3.85 8.70 -14.48
CA HIS A 93 -3.02 9.74 -13.88
C HIS A 93 -1.55 9.69 -14.33
N PRO A 94 -1.26 9.86 -15.64
CA PRO A 94 0.08 9.74 -16.18
C PRO A 94 1.07 10.77 -15.60
N ASN A 95 0.56 11.87 -15.07
CA ASN A 95 1.35 12.87 -14.33
C ASN A 95 2.02 12.31 -13.07
N LEU A 96 1.55 11.17 -12.54
CA LEU A 96 2.14 10.50 -11.37
C LEU A 96 3.24 9.50 -11.72
N LEU A 97 3.50 9.26 -13.02
CA LEU A 97 4.41 8.21 -13.47
C LEU A 97 5.82 8.38 -12.91
N ASP A 98 6.32 9.61 -12.86
CA ASP A 98 7.67 9.88 -12.37
C ASP A 98 7.79 9.67 -10.86
N ASP A 99 6.77 10.06 -10.09
CA ASP A 99 6.75 9.82 -8.65
C ASP A 99 6.61 8.34 -8.33
N TYR A 100 5.80 7.60 -9.11
CA TYR A 100 5.71 6.15 -9.02
C TYR A 100 7.07 5.48 -9.33
N LYS A 101 7.79 5.93 -10.35
CA LYS A 101 9.14 5.42 -10.66
C LYS A 101 10.14 5.70 -9.53
N LYS A 102 10.13 6.92 -8.98
CA LYS A 102 11.00 7.30 -7.84
C LYS A 102 10.72 6.41 -6.62
N LEU A 103 9.45 6.21 -6.28
CA LEU A 103 9.03 5.33 -5.19
C LEU A 103 9.60 3.90 -5.35
N ASN A 104 9.52 3.35 -6.55
CA ASN A 104 10.08 2.03 -6.85
C ASN A 104 11.62 2.01 -6.81
N SER A 105 12.28 3.10 -7.20
CA SER A 105 13.73 3.23 -7.03
C SER A 105 14.12 3.19 -5.55
N PHE A 106 13.45 3.96 -4.71
CA PHE A 106 13.69 3.95 -3.26
C PHE A 106 13.51 2.55 -2.66
N LEU A 107 12.46 1.83 -3.05
CA LEU A 107 12.26 0.45 -2.57
C LEU A 107 13.36 -0.49 -3.06
N LYS A 108 13.82 -0.33 -4.31
CA LYS A 108 14.91 -1.14 -4.86
C LYS A 108 16.23 -0.88 -4.12
N GLU A 109 16.55 0.38 -3.88
CA GLU A 109 17.73 0.81 -3.12
C GLU A 109 17.68 0.28 -1.69
N TYR A 110 16.52 0.38 -1.03
CA TYR A 110 16.29 -0.21 0.28
C TYR A 110 16.57 -1.71 0.29
N LYS A 111 15.95 -2.47 -0.63
CA LYS A 111 16.12 -3.93 -0.71
C LYS A 111 17.58 -4.33 -0.94
N SER A 112 18.31 -3.55 -1.75
CA SER A 112 19.72 -3.77 -2.02
C SER A 112 20.59 -3.45 -0.80
N LYS A 113 20.34 -2.33 -0.13
CA LYS A 113 21.14 -1.87 1.02
C LYS A 113 21.04 -2.80 2.22
N TYR A 114 19.86 -3.35 2.47
CA TYR A 114 19.58 -4.20 3.63
C TYR A 114 19.43 -5.68 3.27
N ASN A 115 19.91 -6.09 2.10
CA ASN A 115 19.97 -7.49 1.68
C ASN A 115 18.64 -8.24 1.89
N HIS A 116 17.53 -7.63 1.50
CA HIS A 116 16.19 -8.02 1.93
C HIS A 116 15.86 -9.51 1.71
N LYS A 117 16.34 -10.11 0.62
CA LYS A 117 16.12 -11.53 0.33
C LYS A 117 16.98 -12.47 1.18
N THR A 118 18.21 -12.08 1.50
CA THR A 118 19.21 -12.96 2.12
C THR A 118 19.34 -12.75 3.63
N GLU A 119 18.91 -11.60 4.16
CA GLU A 119 18.93 -11.30 5.59
C GLU A 119 17.50 -11.28 6.16
N ILE A 120 16.66 -10.34 5.70
CA ILE A 120 15.29 -10.15 6.24
C ILE A 120 14.38 -11.36 5.98
N GLY A 121 14.45 -11.95 4.79
CA GLY A 121 13.65 -13.12 4.41
C GLY A 121 13.85 -14.34 5.35
N PRO A 122 15.10 -14.78 5.59
CA PRO A 122 15.39 -15.83 6.55
C PRO A 122 14.96 -15.52 7.99
N ILE A 123 15.15 -14.29 8.47
CA ILE A 123 14.69 -13.86 9.80
C ILE A 123 13.17 -14.04 9.90
N ARG A 124 12.40 -13.55 8.91
CA ARG A 124 10.95 -13.74 8.87
C ARG A 124 10.56 -15.20 8.92
N ASN A 125 11.15 -16.02 8.04
CA ASN A 125 10.73 -17.41 7.85
C ASN A 125 11.11 -18.34 9.02
N LYS A 126 12.29 -18.15 9.62
CA LYS A 126 12.86 -19.09 10.58
C LYS A 126 12.79 -18.61 12.04
N THR A 127 12.48 -17.33 12.28
CA THR A 127 12.60 -16.76 13.64
C THR A 127 11.42 -15.90 14.10
N ALA A 128 10.68 -15.28 13.17
CA ALA A 128 9.58 -14.37 13.50
C ALA A 128 8.20 -14.99 13.25
N GLY A 129 8.01 -15.75 12.16
CA GLY A 129 6.75 -16.43 11.87
C GLY A 129 6.54 -17.66 12.76
N HIS A 130 7.58 -18.47 12.95
CA HIS A 130 7.60 -19.66 13.80
C HIS A 130 9.02 -19.88 14.35
N PHE A 131 9.16 -20.56 15.49
CA PHE A 131 10.46 -21.10 15.89
C PHE A 131 10.82 -22.25 14.94
N ASP A 132 11.97 -22.15 14.28
CA ASP A 132 12.48 -23.26 13.46
C ASP A 132 12.67 -24.51 14.32
N LYS A 133 12.37 -25.69 13.75
CA LYS A 133 12.61 -26.98 14.42
C LYS A 133 14.11 -27.21 14.67
N ASN A 134 14.96 -26.63 13.82
CA ASN A 134 16.39 -26.59 14.00
C ASN A 134 16.79 -25.33 14.79
N PHE A 135 16.92 -25.49 16.12
CA PHE A 135 17.30 -24.40 17.01
C PHE A 135 18.66 -23.77 16.66
N THR A 136 19.61 -24.55 16.13
CA THR A 136 20.92 -24.03 15.71
C THR A 136 20.77 -23.00 14.60
N GLU A 137 19.94 -23.27 13.59
CA GLU A 137 19.68 -22.32 12.51
C GLU A 137 18.95 -21.06 13.01
N TYR A 138 18.01 -21.23 13.93
CA TYR A 138 17.35 -20.10 14.60
C TYR A 138 18.37 -19.22 15.32
N TYR A 139 19.23 -19.81 16.16
CA TYR A 139 20.19 -19.08 16.98
C TYR A 139 21.23 -18.35 16.14
N GLU A 140 21.75 -18.99 15.08
CA GLU A 140 22.73 -18.37 14.17
C GLU A 140 22.16 -17.18 13.40
N LEU A 141 20.87 -17.19 13.04
CA LEU A 141 20.22 -16.05 12.41
C LEU A 141 20.01 -14.90 13.40
N VAL A 142 19.54 -15.24 14.58
CA VAL A 142 19.24 -14.29 15.63
C VAL A 142 20.49 -13.59 16.15
N LYS A 143 21.61 -14.30 16.28
CA LYS A 143 22.90 -13.75 16.71
C LYS A 143 23.48 -12.70 15.75
N LYS A 144 23.04 -12.70 14.48
CA LYS A 144 23.45 -11.71 13.48
C LYS A 144 22.66 -10.40 13.59
N LEU A 145 21.54 -10.41 14.30
CA LEU A 145 20.75 -9.21 14.54
C LEU A 145 21.53 -8.27 15.45
N ASN A 146 21.70 -7.03 15.01
CA ASN A 146 22.26 -5.99 15.84
C ASN A 146 21.32 -4.79 15.87
N LYS A 147 21.18 -4.20 17.07
CA LYS A 147 20.29 -3.08 17.34
C LYS A 147 20.49 -1.91 16.36
N THR A 148 21.75 -1.55 16.10
CA THR A 148 22.10 -0.37 15.29
C THR A 148 21.65 -0.51 13.84
N ASP A 149 21.90 -1.64 13.21
CA ASP A 149 21.51 -1.87 11.82
C ASP A 149 20.01 -2.11 11.69
N SER A 150 19.38 -2.75 12.68
CA SER A 150 17.93 -2.86 12.76
C SER A 150 17.26 -1.48 12.82
N ILE A 151 17.74 -0.57 13.67
CA ILE A 151 17.26 0.82 13.75
C ILE A 151 17.38 1.49 12.37
N LYS A 152 18.57 1.45 11.75
CA LYS A 152 18.78 2.07 10.43
C LYS A 152 17.88 1.48 9.35
N ALA A 153 17.67 0.17 9.36
CA ALA A 153 16.81 -0.51 8.39
C ALA A 153 15.33 -0.15 8.60
N ILE A 154 14.86 -0.10 9.84
CA ILE A 154 13.49 0.28 10.17
C ILE A 154 13.24 1.75 9.85
N GLU A 155 14.13 2.66 10.23
CA GLU A 155 14.02 4.10 9.90
C GLU A 155 14.01 4.33 8.39
N SER A 156 14.91 3.69 7.65
CA SER A 156 14.94 3.80 6.20
C SER A 156 13.63 3.29 5.55
N PHE A 157 13.04 2.24 6.10
CA PHE A 157 11.76 1.73 5.60
C PHE A 157 10.57 2.60 6.00
N LEU A 158 10.57 3.18 7.20
CA LEU A 158 9.57 4.16 7.63
C LEU A 158 9.55 5.38 6.70
N ASN A 159 10.71 5.82 6.21
CA ASN A 159 10.78 6.89 5.21
C ASN A 159 10.15 6.47 3.87
N PHE A 160 10.41 5.25 3.41
CA PHE A 160 9.71 4.69 2.24
C PHE A 160 8.19 4.63 2.46
N LEU A 161 7.73 4.17 3.62
CA LEU A 161 6.31 4.10 3.96
C LEU A 161 5.64 5.47 3.94
N LYS A 162 6.28 6.51 4.47
CA LYS A 162 5.77 7.89 4.39
C LYS A 162 5.57 8.34 2.95
N LEU A 163 6.56 8.09 2.08
CA LEU A 163 6.49 8.41 0.66
C LEU A 163 5.36 7.63 -0.04
N LEU A 164 5.22 6.35 0.28
CA LEU A 164 4.15 5.51 -0.25
C LEU A 164 2.77 6.01 0.20
N MET A 165 2.57 6.29 1.49
CA MET A 165 1.32 6.81 2.03
C MET A 165 0.95 8.15 1.41
N TYR A 166 1.93 9.05 1.25
CA TYR A 166 1.73 10.32 0.54
C TYR A 166 1.27 10.08 -0.90
N PHE A 167 1.95 9.21 -1.64
CA PHE A 167 1.60 8.85 -3.02
C PHE A 167 0.19 8.27 -3.14
N ILE A 168 -0.20 7.34 -2.25
CA ILE A 168 -1.56 6.78 -2.21
C ILE A 168 -2.59 7.87 -1.92
N ASN A 169 -2.31 8.78 -0.98
CA ASN A 169 -3.20 9.89 -0.66
C ASN A 169 -3.38 10.84 -1.86
N THR A 170 -2.29 11.18 -2.56
CA THR A 170 -2.36 12.00 -3.78
C THR A 170 -3.21 11.34 -4.87
N MET A 171 -3.09 10.01 -5.06
CA MET A 171 -3.98 9.29 -5.97
C MET A 171 -5.45 9.38 -5.55
N ALA A 172 -5.73 9.21 -4.26
CA ALA A 172 -7.10 9.31 -3.74
C ALA A 172 -7.70 10.71 -3.98
N ASP A 173 -6.92 11.77 -3.76
CA ASP A 173 -7.34 13.15 -4.00
C ASP A 173 -7.67 13.40 -5.48
N LEU A 174 -6.80 12.95 -6.39
CA LEU A 174 -7.03 13.09 -7.84
C LEU A 174 -8.28 12.33 -8.30
N MET A 175 -8.57 11.20 -7.68
CA MET A 175 -9.72 10.38 -8.03
C MET A 175 -11.02 10.93 -7.47
N LYS A 176 -10.99 11.60 -6.32
CA LYS A 176 -12.11 12.40 -5.83
C LYS A 176 -12.48 13.48 -6.85
N VAL A 177 -11.51 14.25 -7.33
CA VAL A 177 -11.74 15.31 -8.32
C VAL A 177 -12.35 14.74 -9.61
N ARG A 178 -11.81 13.62 -10.12
CA ARG A 178 -12.37 12.95 -11.31
C ARG A 178 -13.81 12.48 -11.09
N THR A 179 -14.08 11.90 -9.92
CA THR A 179 -15.43 11.44 -9.54
C THR A 179 -16.44 12.58 -9.52
N GLU A 180 -16.07 13.74 -8.97
CA GLU A 180 -16.92 14.93 -8.96
C GLU A 180 -17.24 15.41 -10.39
N ILE A 181 -16.24 15.43 -11.27
CA ILE A 181 -16.42 15.79 -12.69
C ILE A 181 -17.35 14.81 -13.41
N ASP A 182 -17.17 13.50 -13.21
CA ASP A 182 -17.96 12.48 -13.88
C ASP A 182 -19.42 12.45 -13.36
N LEU A 183 -19.61 12.72 -12.07
CA LEU A 183 -20.94 12.87 -11.47
C LEU A 183 -21.67 14.10 -12.04
N ASP A 184 -20.99 15.23 -12.17
CA ASP A 184 -21.56 16.45 -12.73
C ASP A 184 -21.93 16.29 -14.20
N LYS A 185 -21.09 15.63 -14.99
CA LYS A 185 -21.41 15.26 -16.38
C LYS A 185 -22.66 14.39 -16.46
N SER A 186 -22.71 13.33 -15.65
CA SER A 186 -23.83 12.39 -15.62
C SER A 186 -25.14 13.07 -15.21
N LYS A 187 -25.10 13.98 -14.21
CA LYS A 187 -26.26 14.81 -13.83
C LYS A 187 -26.74 15.68 -14.99
N ARG A 188 -25.83 16.38 -15.68
CA ARG A 188 -26.17 17.24 -16.82
C ARG A 188 -26.82 16.46 -17.95
N GLU A 189 -26.30 15.27 -18.27
CA GLU A 189 -26.86 14.40 -19.30
C GLU A 189 -28.25 13.90 -18.92
N PHE A 190 -28.45 13.49 -17.67
CA PHE A 190 -29.75 13.08 -17.15
C PHE A 190 -30.81 14.19 -17.29
N TYR A 191 -30.51 15.42 -16.86
CA TYR A 191 -31.45 16.54 -16.97
C TYR A 191 -31.71 16.96 -18.42
N LYS A 192 -30.71 16.91 -19.31
CA LYS A 192 -30.90 17.14 -20.75
C LYS A 192 -31.86 16.12 -21.37
N ASN A 193 -31.74 14.86 -20.98
CA ASN A 193 -32.60 13.78 -21.49
C ASN A 193 -34.05 13.88 -20.97
N GLN A 194 -34.27 14.47 -19.79
CA GLN A 194 -35.62 14.74 -19.27
C GLN A 194 -36.29 15.96 -19.90
N ASN A 195 -35.53 16.99 -20.29
CA ASN A 195 -36.08 18.21 -20.90
C ASN A 195 -36.34 18.09 -22.42
N ASN A 196 -35.79 17.06 -23.07
CA ASN A 196 -35.95 16.80 -24.51
C ASN A 196 -36.94 15.67 -24.84
N GLY A 197 -37.73 15.19 -23.87
CA GLY A 197 -38.73 14.12 -24.03
C GLY A 197 -40.12 14.56 -23.63
#